data_AF-A0A183H5M3-F1
#
_entry.id   AF-A0A183H5M3-F1
#
_cell.length_a   1.000
_cell.length_b   1.000
_cell.length_c   1.000
_cell.angle_alpha   90.00
_cell.angle_beta   90.00
_cell.angle_gamma   90.00
#
_symmetry.space_group_name_H-M   'P 1'
#
loop_
_entity.id
_entity.type
_entity.pdbx_description
1 polymer ?
#
loop_
_entity_poly.entity_id
_entity_poly.type
_entity_poly.pdbx_seq_one_letter_code
_entity_poly.pdbx_strand_id
1 'polypeptide(L)'
;MELLENWGAPDCIGLTGLQFLGRHGIVLDNLNCNVTTSTATQTSYRLLNGKNLTKNREDMWLSPYSRNSSPVRITVTFAEPTIASGICVWNYNASPEMSYAGVRCIQIYVNGKLLQGPILLRKAPGYIHFDYVQDVIFNKCILYKPISRPETHSINGFIYQLRLHCSWGDEYYIGLNGLEFYNHREELIKLLPQNLAAFPESVNILPNVNDDPRTSDKLIDGCNDTENPSHMWLTPILPNRCARVFVIFDTPTYVSHVNVYNYRKTPERGARLITITVDDLIVFSGEVPQSTPYKTGILSLSLREG
;
A
#
# COMPACT_ATOMS: atom_id res chain seq x y z
N MET A 1 9.17 -3.68 -20.74
CA MET A 1 9.40 -4.39 -19.47
C MET A 1 9.16 -5.87 -19.65
N GLU A 2 9.93 -6.71 -18.96
CA GLU A 2 9.74 -8.15 -18.85
C GLU A 2 9.16 -8.48 -17.48
N LEU A 3 8.15 -9.34 -17.45
CA LEU A 3 7.50 -9.84 -16.24
C LEU A 3 8.14 -11.18 -15.90
N LEU A 4 8.96 -11.19 -14.86
CA LEU A 4 9.80 -12.34 -14.52
C LEU A 4 9.03 -13.38 -13.72
N GLU A 5 8.22 -12.94 -12.76
CA GLU A 5 7.47 -13.81 -11.86
C GLU A 5 6.16 -13.15 -11.41
N ASN A 6 5.16 -13.98 -11.06
CA ASN A 6 3.97 -13.56 -10.33
C ASN A 6 4.08 -13.91 -8.82
N TRP A 7 3.06 -13.57 -8.06
CA TRP A 7 2.99 -13.82 -6.61
C TRP A 7 2.62 -15.26 -6.22
N GLY A 8 2.30 -16.13 -7.18
CA GLY A 8 2.03 -17.55 -6.92
C GLY A 8 0.95 -18.20 -7.78
N ALA A 9 0.31 -17.48 -8.71
CA ALA A 9 -0.66 -18.11 -9.62
C ALA A 9 0.03 -19.12 -10.57
N PRO A 10 -0.59 -20.28 -10.84
CA PRO A 10 0.07 -21.35 -11.58
C PRO A 10 0.20 -21.09 -13.09
N ASP A 11 -0.76 -20.38 -13.68
CA ASP A 11 -1.00 -20.37 -15.13
C ASP A 11 -1.19 -18.97 -15.74
N CYS A 12 -1.18 -17.92 -14.92
CA CYS A 12 -1.44 -16.57 -15.38
C CYS A 12 -0.61 -15.49 -14.68
N ILE A 13 -0.35 -14.40 -15.39
CA ILE A 13 0.30 -13.20 -14.88
C ILE A 13 -0.42 -11.96 -15.42
N GLY A 14 -0.60 -10.93 -14.59
CA GLY A 14 -1.39 -9.78 -14.99
C GLY A 14 -1.05 -8.50 -14.25
N LEU A 15 -1.56 -7.40 -14.80
CA LEU A 15 -1.53 -6.06 -14.24
C LEU A 15 -2.89 -5.40 -14.45
N THR A 16 -3.25 -4.47 -13.58
CA THR A 16 -4.43 -3.63 -13.80
C THR A 16 -4.11 -2.47 -14.72
N GLY A 17 -3.00 -1.76 -14.51
CA GLY A 17 -2.67 -0.59 -15.32
C GLY A 17 -1.26 -0.07 -15.10
N LEU A 18 -0.83 0.78 -16.03
CA LEU A 18 0.45 1.46 -16.07
C LEU A 18 0.22 2.94 -16.34
N GLN A 19 1.05 3.79 -15.74
CA GLN A 19 1.11 5.21 -16.05
C GLN A 19 2.57 5.66 -15.97
N PHE A 20 3.02 6.47 -16.93
CA PHE A 20 4.41 6.91 -16.97
C PHE A 20 4.57 8.29 -16.34
N LEU A 21 5.70 8.47 -15.66
CA LEU A 21 6.07 9.73 -15.02
C LEU A 21 7.17 10.40 -15.83
N GLY A 22 6.99 11.67 -16.15
CA GLY A 22 7.97 12.55 -16.75
C GLY A 22 8.78 13.31 -15.70
N ARG A 23 9.50 14.34 -16.14
CA ARG A 23 10.35 15.14 -15.23
C ARG A 23 9.53 15.69 -14.04
N HIS A 24 10.13 15.61 -12.85
CA HIS A 24 9.51 16.03 -11.58
C HIS A 24 8.26 15.23 -11.16
N GLY A 25 8.04 14.03 -11.70
CA GLY A 25 6.90 13.19 -11.31
C GLY A 25 5.58 13.60 -11.96
N ILE A 26 5.63 14.44 -13.00
CA ILE A 26 4.43 14.81 -13.76
C ILE A 26 3.98 13.61 -14.59
N VAL A 27 2.70 13.26 -14.50
CA VAL A 27 2.10 12.20 -15.32
C VAL A 27 2.24 12.54 -16.81
N LEU A 28 2.75 11.59 -17.59
CA LEU A 28 2.79 11.66 -19.04
C LEU A 28 1.44 11.26 -19.62
N ASP A 29 1.03 11.96 -20.67
CA ASP A 29 -0.20 11.63 -21.39
C ASP A 29 -0.05 10.30 -22.15
N ASN A 30 -0.91 9.34 -21.81
CA ASN A 30 -0.93 8.02 -22.43
C ASN A 30 -1.42 8.05 -23.89
N LEU A 31 -2.08 9.13 -24.35
CA LEU A 31 -2.59 9.24 -25.72
C LEU A 31 -1.48 9.21 -26.79
N ASN A 32 -0.25 9.53 -26.41
CA ASN A 32 0.91 9.56 -27.30
C ASN A 32 1.78 8.29 -27.24
N CYS A 33 1.22 7.18 -26.74
CA CYS A 33 1.93 5.90 -26.70
C CYS A 33 1.04 4.72 -27.08
N ASN A 34 1.68 3.69 -27.62
CA ASN A 34 1.06 2.41 -27.94
C ASN A 34 1.63 1.31 -27.04
N VAL A 35 0.78 0.38 -26.58
CA VAL A 35 1.17 -0.76 -25.77
C VAL A 35 0.93 -2.08 -26.52
N THR A 36 1.99 -2.87 -26.63
CA THR A 36 1.94 -4.23 -27.16
C THR A 36 2.46 -5.22 -26.12
N THR A 37 2.01 -6.46 -26.21
CA THR A 37 2.41 -7.53 -25.29
C THR A 37 2.83 -8.76 -26.07
N SER A 38 3.68 -9.62 -25.52
CA SER A 38 4.10 -10.88 -26.18
C SER A 38 2.96 -11.90 -26.29
N THR A 39 1.97 -11.78 -25.41
CA THR A 39 0.83 -12.68 -25.21
C THR A 39 -0.39 -11.84 -24.80
N ALA A 40 -1.60 -12.38 -24.96
CA ALA A 40 -2.84 -11.64 -24.67
C ALA A 40 -2.89 -10.26 -25.37
N THR A 41 -2.52 -10.21 -26.65
CA THR A 41 -2.35 -8.97 -27.43
C THR A 41 -3.65 -8.21 -27.63
N GLN A 42 -4.78 -8.91 -27.75
CA GLN A 42 -6.09 -8.31 -28.01
C GLN A 42 -6.60 -7.44 -26.85
N THR A 43 -6.02 -7.59 -25.65
CA THR A 43 -6.42 -6.86 -24.44
C THR A 43 -5.31 -5.96 -23.89
N SER A 44 -4.19 -5.78 -24.63
CA SER A 44 -3.05 -4.97 -24.16
C SER A 44 -3.44 -3.52 -23.84
N TYR A 45 -4.42 -2.97 -24.57
CA TYR A 45 -4.93 -1.60 -24.38
C TYR A 45 -5.44 -1.34 -22.95
N ARG A 46 -5.83 -2.38 -22.21
CA ARG A 46 -6.28 -2.26 -20.82
C ARG A 46 -5.18 -1.73 -19.89
N LEU A 47 -3.92 -1.99 -20.22
CA LEU A 47 -2.77 -1.49 -19.45
C LEU A 47 -2.67 0.03 -19.42
N LEU A 48 -3.24 0.76 -20.40
CA LEU A 48 -3.15 2.21 -20.51
C LEU A 48 -4.53 2.89 -20.57
N ASN A 49 -5.61 2.18 -20.20
CA ASN A 49 -6.99 2.69 -20.31
C ASN A 49 -7.38 3.73 -19.24
N GLY A 50 -6.51 3.99 -18.25
CA GLY A 50 -6.72 4.94 -17.15
C GLY A 50 -7.67 4.47 -16.05
N LYS A 51 -8.27 3.28 -16.16
CA LYS A 51 -9.19 2.71 -15.16
C LYS A 51 -8.41 1.83 -14.17
N ASN A 52 -7.52 2.47 -13.42
CA ASN A 52 -6.51 1.75 -12.64
C ASN A 52 -6.99 1.30 -11.25
N LEU A 53 -7.87 2.06 -10.60
CA LEU A 53 -8.42 1.74 -9.29
C LEU A 53 -9.68 0.88 -9.43
N THR A 54 -9.51 -0.42 -9.69
CA THR A 54 -10.64 -1.30 -10.03
C THR A 54 -10.46 -2.73 -9.55
N LYS A 55 -11.58 -3.46 -9.54
CA LYS A 55 -11.67 -4.93 -9.40
C LYS A 55 -12.27 -5.61 -10.64
N ASN A 56 -12.75 -4.82 -11.59
CA ASN A 56 -13.40 -5.31 -12.79
C ASN A 56 -12.37 -5.92 -13.73
N ARG A 57 -12.51 -7.20 -14.05
CA ARG A 57 -11.60 -7.93 -14.94
C ARG A 57 -11.58 -7.35 -16.35
N GLU A 58 -12.66 -6.72 -16.79
CA GLU A 58 -12.73 -6.09 -18.11
C GLU A 58 -11.85 -4.84 -18.24
N ASP A 59 -11.46 -4.24 -17.13
CA ASP A 59 -10.56 -3.11 -17.09
C ASP A 59 -9.10 -3.54 -16.81
N MET A 60 -8.83 -4.85 -16.66
CA MET A 60 -7.51 -5.40 -16.31
C MET A 60 -6.92 -6.28 -17.42
N TRP A 61 -5.59 -6.36 -17.45
CA TRP A 61 -4.86 -7.21 -18.38
C TRP A 61 -4.33 -8.48 -17.68
N LEU A 62 -4.60 -9.64 -18.28
CA LEU A 62 -4.16 -10.94 -17.81
C LEU A 62 -3.62 -11.75 -19.00
N SER A 63 -2.50 -12.43 -18.80
CA SER A 63 -1.83 -13.24 -19.80
C SER A 63 -1.60 -14.67 -19.28
N PRO A 64 -1.61 -15.69 -20.16
CA PRO A 64 -1.03 -16.99 -19.84
C PRO A 64 0.42 -16.84 -19.37
N TYR A 65 0.82 -17.65 -18.41
CA TYR A 65 2.14 -17.65 -17.81
C TYR A 65 2.58 -19.06 -17.43
N SER A 66 3.86 -19.36 -17.62
CA SER A 66 4.50 -20.54 -17.08
C SER A 66 5.91 -20.18 -16.61
N ARG A 67 6.27 -20.61 -15.40
CA ARG A 67 7.58 -20.31 -14.78
C ARG A 67 8.77 -20.82 -15.61
N ASN A 68 8.56 -21.84 -16.44
CA ASN A 68 9.59 -22.44 -17.28
C ASN A 68 9.63 -21.85 -18.71
N SER A 69 8.75 -20.89 -19.02
CA SER A 69 8.66 -20.25 -20.33
C SER A 69 9.42 -18.92 -20.37
N SER A 70 9.64 -18.38 -21.58
CA SER A 70 10.21 -17.04 -21.72
C SER A 70 9.34 -15.99 -20.99
N PRO A 71 9.96 -14.98 -20.35
CA PRO A 71 9.22 -13.93 -19.67
C PRO A 71 8.20 -13.23 -20.57
N VAL A 72 7.02 -12.95 -20.02
CA VAL A 72 6.01 -12.15 -20.72
C VAL A 72 6.54 -10.72 -20.87
N ARG A 73 6.45 -10.14 -22.06
CA ARG A 73 6.96 -8.80 -22.37
C ARG A 73 5.82 -7.83 -22.61
N ILE A 74 5.88 -6.66 -21.96
CA ILE A 74 5.06 -5.49 -22.26
C ILE A 74 5.96 -4.43 -22.89
N THR A 75 5.62 -3.96 -24.09
CA THR A 75 6.36 -2.93 -24.82
C THR A 75 5.47 -1.71 -24.95
N VAL A 76 5.94 -0.57 -24.44
CA VAL A 76 5.29 0.73 -24.65
C VAL A 76 6.18 1.56 -25.55
N THR A 77 5.60 2.05 -26.65
CA THR A 77 6.29 2.88 -27.64
C THR A 77 5.67 4.26 -27.64
N PHE A 78 6.48 5.28 -27.33
CA PHE A 78 6.08 6.68 -27.44
C PHE A 78 6.23 7.15 -28.88
N ALA A 79 5.29 7.98 -29.36
CA ALA A 79 5.33 8.54 -30.70
C ALA A 79 6.55 9.44 -30.92
N GLU A 80 6.95 10.18 -29.88
CA GLU A 80 8.09 11.08 -29.88
C GLU A 80 9.11 10.70 -28.80
N PRO A 81 10.40 11.03 -28.96
CA PRO A 81 11.40 10.86 -27.90
C PRO A 81 10.96 11.51 -26.58
N THR A 82 10.64 10.67 -25.60
CA THR A 82 10.04 11.09 -24.32
C THR A 82 10.95 10.74 -23.17
N ILE A 83 11.15 11.68 -22.24
CA ILE A 83 11.93 11.45 -21.02
C ILE A 83 10.99 11.02 -19.91
N ALA A 84 11.06 9.74 -19.55
CA ALA A 84 10.38 9.19 -18.38
C ALA A 84 11.35 9.09 -17.19
N SER A 85 10.91 9.53 -16.01
CA SER A 85 11.63 9.36 -14.73
C SER A 85 11.13 8.18 -13.91
N GLY A 86 9.97 7.61 -14.25
CA GLY A 86 9.41 6.47 -13.55
C GLY A 86 8.14 5.92 -14.19
N ILE A 87 7.55 4.92 -13.53
CA ILE A 87 6.31 4.27 -13.90
C ILE A 87 5.49 3.96 -12.64
N CYS A 88 4.22 4.33 -12.65
CA CYS A 88 3.22 3.92 -11.66
C CYS A 88 2.62 2.59 -12.12
N VAL A 89 2.58 1.62 -11.22
CA VAL A 89 2.10 0.26 -11.53
C VAL A 89 0.92 -0.08 -10.62
N TRP A 90 -0.21 -0.42 -11.22
CA TRP A 90 -1.33 -1.05 -10.54
C TRP A 90 -1.30 -2.54 -10.84
N ASN A 91 -1.03 -3.33 -9.81
CA ASN A 91 -0.93 -4.77 -9.94
C ASN A 91 -2.32 -5.43 -10.06
N TYR A 92 -2.41 -6.67 -10.57
CA TYR A 92 -3.69 -7.32 -10.83
C TYR A 92 -4.52 -7.51 -9.55
N ASN A 93 -5.75 -6.97 -9.52
CA ASN A 93 -6.50 -6.76 -8.27
C ASN A 93 -7.92 -7.38 -8.25
N ALA A 94 -8.24 -8.31 -9.14
CA ALA A 94 -9.63 -8.78 -9.32
C ALA A 94 -10.28 -9.32 -8.02
N SER A 95 -9.52 -10.05 -7.19
CA SER A 95 -9.93 -10.54 -5.87
C SER A 95 -8.69 -10.85 -5.02
N PRO A 96 -8.83 -11.10 -3.70
CA PRO A 96 -7.70 -11.53 -2.87
C PRO A 96 -7.00 -12.78 -3.40
N GLU A 97 -7.75 -13.75 -3.93
CA GLU A 97 -7.23 -14.99 -4.50
C GLU A 97 -6.55 -14.74 -5.84
N MET A 98 -7.18 -13.93 -6.70
CA MET A 98 -6.63 -13.63 -8.02
C MET A 98 -5.47 -12.63 -7.98
N SER A 99 -5.26 -11.92 -6.89
CA SER A 99 -4.11 -11.01 -6.72
C SER A 99 -2.75 -11.73 -6.78
N TYR A 100 -2.73 -13.06 -6.57
CA TYR A 100 -1.55 -13.91 -6.76
C TYR A 100 -1.11 -14.02 -8.24
N ALA A 101 -2.01 -13.70 -9.18
CA ALA A 101 -1.65 -13.53 -10.60
C ALA A 101 -0.94 -12.19 -10.87
N GLY A 102 -0.93 -11.28 -9.90
CA GLY A 102 -0.18 -10.04 -10.00
C GLY A 102 1.31 -10.28 -10.20
N VAL A 103 1.96 -9.40 -10.95
CA VAL A 103 3.40 -9.44 -11.19
C VAL A 103 4.14 -9.19 -9.89
N ARG A 104 5.10 -10.07 -9.55
CA ARG A 104 5.97 -9.95 -8.39
C ARG A 104 7.30 -9.31 -8.74
N CYS A 105 7.86 -9.66 -9.91
CA CYS A 105 9.21 -9.24 -10.28
C CYS A 105 9.25 -8.77 -11.73
N ILE A 106 9.83 -7.60 -11.97
CA ILE A 106 9.97 -7.03 -13.32
C ILE A 106 11.42 -6.67 -13.64
N GLN A 107 11.69 -6.59 -14.94
CA GLN A 107 12.91 -6.00 -15.48
C GLN A 107 12.55 -4.96 -16.54
N ILE A 108 13.16 -3.77 -16.46
CA ILE A 108 12.85 -2.62 -17.30
C ILE A 108 13.99 -2.39 -18.29
N TYR A 109 13.62 -2.24 -19.56
CA TYR A 109 14.53 -1.98 -20.66
C TYR A 109 14.09 -0.70 -21.36
N VAL A 110 15.05 0.07 -21.85
CA VAL A 110 14.83 1.25 -22.70
C VAL A 110 15.61 1.04 -23.99
N ASN A 111 14.92 1.13 -25.14
CA ASN A 111 15.50 0.92 -26.47
C ASN A 111 16.36 -0.36 -26.57
N GLY A 112 15.85 -1.46 -25.99
CA GLY A 112 16.52 -2.77 -25.98
C GLY A 112 17.65 -2.93 -24.95
N LYS A 113 18.08 -1.85 -24.27
CA LYS A 113 19.10 -1.92 -23.22
C LYS A 113 18.46 -2.05 -21.85
N LEU A 114 19.02 -2.91 -20.99
CA LEU A 114 18.61 -3.03 -19.60
C LEU A 114 18.81 -1.67 -18.89
N LEU A 115 17.73 -1.11 -18.38
CA LEU A 115 17.76 0.10 -17.55
C LEU A 115 17.90 -0.30 -16.08
N GLN A 116 16.96 -1.11 -15.59
CA GLN A 116 16.88 -1.47 -14.18
C GLN A 116 16.14 -2.79 -13.97
N GLY A 117 16.60 -3.59 -13.02
CA GLY A 117 15.97 -4.85 -12.65
C GLY A 117 16.96 -5.83 -12.00
N PRO A 118 16.47 -6.85 -11.29
CA PRO A 118 15.07 -7.10 -10.98
C PRO A 118 14.49 -6.06 -9.99
N ILE A 119 13.22 -5.70 -10.16
CA ILE A 119 12.46 -4.81 -9.26
C ILE A 119 11.29 -5.60 -8.69
N LEU A 120 11.11 -5.54 -7.36
CA LEU A 120 10.00 -6.19 -6.68
C LEU A 120 8.76 -5.29 -6.71
N LEU A 121 7.66 -5.84 -7.21
CA LEU A 121 6.36 -5.18 -7.24
C LEU A 121 5.47 -5.73 -6.12
N ARG A 122 4.81 -4.82 -5.40
CA ARG A 122 3.85 -5.10 -4.35
C ARG A 122 2.65 -5.85 -4.91
N LYS A 123 2.22 -6.89 -4.20
CA LYS A 123 0.97 -7.61 -4.49
C LYS A 123 -0.21 -6.65 -4.33
N ALA A 124 -1.20 -6.71 -5.21
CA ALA A 124 -2.43 -5.95 -5.00
C ALA A 124 -3.25 -6.56 -3.84
N PRO A 125 -4.02 -5.75 -3.10
CA PRO A 125 -4.74 -6.25 -1.92
C PRO A 125 -5.97 -7.12 -2.21
N GLY A 126 -6.50 -7.11 -3.44
CA GLY A 126 -7.77 -7.75 -3.82
C GLY A 126 -9.03 -6.93 -3.47
N TYR A 127 -8.85 -5.70 -2.97
CA TYR A 127 -9.89 -4.74 -2.61
C TYR A 127 -9.50 -3.32 -3.03
N ILE A 128 -10.42 -2.36 -2.90
CA ILE A 128 -10.24 -0.95 -3.29
C ILE A 128 -10.55 -0.01 -2.12
N HIS A 129 -9.92 -0.27 -0.97
CA HIS A 129 -10.02 0.61 0.19
C HIS A 129 -9.10 1.83 0.10
N PHE A 130 -8.06 1.74 -0.73
CA PHE A 130 -7.07 2.77 -1.00
C PHE A 130 -6.50 2.59 -2.41
N ASP A 131 -5.83 3.61 -2.93
CA ASP A 131 -5.11 3.49 -4.19
C ASP A 131 -3.85 2.63 -4.01
N TYR A 132 -3.85 1.44 -4.59
CA TYR A 132 -2.77 0.47 -4.45
C TYR A 132 -1.63 0.65 -5.47
N VAL A 133 -1.58 1.79 -6.14
CA VAL A 133 -0.48 2.21 -7.02
C VAL A 133 0.88 2.07 -6.36
N GLN A 134 1.84 1.49 -7.07
CA GLN A 134 3.24 1.49 -6.66
C GLN A 134 4.07 2.33 -7.63
N ASP A 135 4.81 3.29 -7.09
CA ASP A 135 5.70 4.13 -7.88
C ASP A 135 7.09 3.50 -8.03
N VAL A 136 7.51 3.30 -9.27
CA VAL A 136 8.84 2.80 -9.64
C VAL A 136 9.63 3.93 -10.29
N ILE A 137 10.49 4.60 -9.50
CA ILE A 137 11.32 5.72 -9.96
C ILE A 137 12.70 5.20 -10.42
N PHE A 138 13.01 5.33 -11.71
CA PHE A 138 14.15 4.66 -12.37
C PHE A 138 15.52 4.96 -11.74
N ASN A 139 15.70 6.16 -11.18
CA ASN A 139 16.97 6.57 -10.56
C ASN A 139 17.00 6.38 -9.04
N LYS A 140 15.91 5.93 -8.42
CA LYS A 140 15.79 5.76 -6.96
C LYS A 140 15.40 4.35 -6.54
N CYS A 141 14.98 3.49 -7.46
CA CYS A 141 14.59 2.14 -7.13
C CYS A 141 15.77 1.30 -6.61
N ILE A 142 15.53 0.60 -5.51
CA ILE A 142 16.50 -0.34 -4.93
C ILE A 142 16.37 -1.64 -5.73
N LEU A 143 17.48 -2.10 -6.31
CA LEU A 143 17.52 -3.39 -7.00
C LEU A 143 17.11 -4.48 -6.01
N TYR A 144 16.18 -5.35 -6.42
CA TYR A 144 15.86 -6.54 -5.65
C TYR A 144 17.09 -7.44 -5.64
N LYS A 145 17.80 -7.44 -4.53
CA LYS A 145 18.69 -8.53 -4.16
C LYS A 145 17.91 -9.37 -3.17
N PRO A 146 17.88 -10.71 -3.28
CA PRO A 146 17.53 -11.54 -2.15
C PRO A 146 18.54 -11.20 -1.04
N ILE A 147 18.19 -10.27 -0.17
CA ILE A 147 19.05 -9.88 0.93
C ILE A 147 19.09 -11.11 1.84
N SER A 148 20.30 -11.58 2.15
CA SER A 148 20.49 -12.50 3.28
C SER A 148 19.78 -11.88 4.46
N ARG A 149 18.75 -12.57 4.99
CA ARG A 149 17.87 -12.07 6.06
C ARG A 149 18.74 -11.32 7.07
N PRO A 150 18.66 -9.98 7.18
CA PRO A 150 19.53 -9.27 8.09
C PRO A 150 19.26 -9.81 9.50
N GLU A 151 20.31 -10.04 10.30
CA GLU A 151 20.22 -10.39 11.72
C GLU A 151 19.69 -9.18 12.52
N THR A 152 18.53 -8.68 12.12
CA THR A 152 17.88 -7.50 12.68
C THR A 152 16.52 -7.94 13.20
N HIS A 153 16.17 -7.46 14.39
CA HIS A 153 14.86 -7.68 15.00
C HIS A 153 13.78 -6.83 14.30
N SER A 154 13.57 -7.03 13.01
CA SER A 154 12.64 -6.26 12.18
C SER A 154 11.96 -7.12 11.14
N ILE A 155 10.74 -6.74 10.77
CA ILE A 155 9.96 -7.39 9.70
C ILE A 155 10.04 -6.53 8.46
N ASN A 156 10.28 -7.14 7.32
CA ASN A 156 10.29 -6.49 6.01
C ASN A 156 8.95 -6.70 5.31
N GLY A 157 8.32 -5.63 4.84
CA GLY A 157 7.10 -5.73 4.04
C GLY A 157 6.77 -4.46 3.30
N PHE A 158 5.73 -4.55 2.46
CA PHE A 158 5.21 -3.39 1.74
C PHE A 158 4.02 -2.74 2.44
N ILE A 159 3.13 -3.54 3.04
CA ILE A 159 1.88 -3.07 3.65
C ILE A 159 1.83 -3.52 5.10
N TYR A 160 1.79 -2.55 6.00
CA TYR A 160 1.50 -2.74 7.42
C TYR A 160 0.06 -2.32 7.66
N GLN A 161 -0.80 -3.26 7.99
CA GLN A 161 -2.23 -3.01 8.22
C GLN A 161 -2.56 -3.19 9.69
N LEU A 162 -3.15 -2.17 10.30
CA LEU A 162 -3.79 -2.24 11.61
C LEU A 162 -5.28 -2.46 11.39
N ARG A 163 -5.83 -3.54 11.92
CA ARG A 163 -7.27 -3.80 11.98
C ARG A 163 -7.76 -3.55 13.39
N LEU A 164 -8.72 -2.64 13.53
CA LEU A 164 -9.28 -2.23 14.81
C LEU A 164 -10.62 -2.96 14.98
N HIS A 165 -10.69 -3.89 15.92
CA HIS A 165 -11.82 -4.81 16.09
C HIS A 165 -12.94 -4.21 16.94
N CYS A 166 -12.59 -3.50 18.01
CA CYS A 166 -13.55 -2.84 18.89
C CYS A 166 -12.93 -1.64 19.59
N SER A 167 -13.78 -0.75 20.07
CA SER A 167 -13.41 0.35 20.96
C SER A 167 -13.43 -0.11 22.43
N TRP A 168 -13.09 0.79 23.35
CA TRP A 168 -13.23 0.55 24.79
C TRP A 168 -14.68 0.64 25.29
N GLY A 169 -15.58 1.29 24.57
CA GLY A 169 -16.99 1.41 24.97
C GLY A 169 -17.93 2.18 24.03
N ASP A 170 -17.46 2.75 22.93
CA ASP A 170 -18.30 3.44 21.93
C ASP A 170 -18.68 2.49 20.78
N GLU A 171 -19.97 2.27 20.56
CA GLU A 171 -20.49 1.35 19.53
C GLU A 171 -20.44 1.94 18.11
N TYR A 172 -20.28 3.26 17.98
CA TYR A 172 -20.43 3.98 16.71
C TYR A 172 -19.11 4.48 16.15
N TYR A 173 -18.14 4.79 17.02
CA TYR A 173 -16.90 5.44 16.62
C TYR A 173 -15.68 4.77 17.23
N ILE A 174 -14.60 4.76 16.45
CA ILE A 174 -13.29 4.31 16.88
C ILE A 174 -12.21 5.26 16.37
N GLY A 175 -11.23 5.56 17.20
CA GLY A 175 -10.19 6.52 16.87
C GLY A 175 -8.83 6.16 17.44
N LEU A 176 -7.84 6.91 16.96
CA LEU A 176 -6.46 6.89 17.44
C LEU A 176 -5.94 8.33 17.42
N ASN A 177 -4.96 8.61 18.26
CA ASN A 177 -4.23 9.88 18.22
C ASN A 177 -3.11 9.85 17.18
N GLY A 178 -2.43 8.72 17.00
CA GLY A 178 -1.21 8.70 16.19
C GLY A 178 -0.58 7.33 16.03
N LEU A 179 0.34 7.24 15.07
CA LEU A 179 1.13 6.08 14.72
C LEU A 179 2.58 6.49 14.48
N GLU A 180 3.51 5.68 14.98
CA GLU A 180 4.93 5.81 14.65
C GLU A 180 5.50 4.45 14.25
N PHE A 181 6.34 4.47 13.23
CA PHE A 181 7.03 3.30 12.70
C PHE A 181 8.53 3.57 12.74
N TYR A 182 9.30 2.61 13.24
CA TYR A 182 10.75 2.73 13.36
C TYR A 182 11.44 1.70 12.46
N ASN A 183 12.52 2.13 11.81
CA ASN A 183 13.31 1.27 10.93
C ASN A 183 14.20 0.30 11.74
N HIS A 184 14.87 -0.63 11.06
CA HIS A 184 15.82 -1.58 11.67
C HIS A 184 16.98 -0.95 12.47
N ARG A 185 17.17 0.36 12.42
CA ARG A 185 18.16 1.13 13.20
C ARG A 185 17.53 1.88 14.38
N GLU A 186 16.25 1.59 14.70
CA GLU A 186 15.46 2.29 15.71
C GLU A 186 15.26 3.79 15.43
N GLU A 187 15.32 4.19 14.16
CA GLU A 187 15.06 5.57 13.73
C GLU A 187 13.61 5.70 13.23
N LEU A 188 12.94 6.79 13.60
CA LEU A 188 11.58 7.09 13.15
C LEU A 188 11.54 7.20 11.62
N ILE A 189 10.68 6.40 11.00
CA ILE A 189 10.40 6.47 9.57
C ILE A 189 9.51 7.68 9.33
N LYS A 190 10.00 8.63 8.52
CA LYS A 190 9.21 9.78 8.08
C LYS A 190 8.15 9.32 7.08
N LEU A 191 6.96 9.02 7.58
CA LEU A 191 5.78 8.76 6.76
C LEU A 191 5.27 10.06 6.13
N LEU A 192 4.75 9.94 4.91
CA LEU A 192 4.09 11.02 4.18
C LEU A 192 2.62 10.63 3.94
N PRO A 193 1.73 11.58 3.60
CA PRO A 193 0.30 11.29 3.40
C PRO A 193 0.03 10.16 2.40
N GLN A 194 0.83 10.03 1.33
CA GLN A 194 0.70 8.95 0.36
C GLN A 194 1.06 7.55 0.91
N ASN A 195 1.78 7.49 2.03
CA ASN A 195 2.06 6.22 2.71
C ASN A 195 0.89 5.75 3.55
N LEU A 196 -0.16 6.56 3.74
CA LEU A 196 -1.19 6.30 4.70
C LEU A 196 -2.56 6.19 4.02
N ALA A 197 -3.34 5.21 4.43
CA ALA A 197 -4.75 5.15 4.10
C ALA A 197 -5.56 4.62 5.29
N ALA A 198 -6.83 4.99 5.36
CA ALA A 198 -7.77 4.46 6.35
C ALA A 198 -9.09 4.06 5.69
N PHE A 199 -9.74 3.04 6.25
CA PHE A 199 -11.04 2.59 5.79
C PHE A 199 -11.94 2.19 6.98
N PRO A 200 -13.07 2.90 7.21
CA PRO A 200 -13.46 4.13 6.53
C PRO A 200 -12.44 5.25 6.78
N GLU A 201 -12.34 6.21 5.87
CA GLU A 201 -11.30 7.26 5.93
C GLU A 201 -11.43 8.09 7.21
N SER A 202 -12.61 8.62 7.49
CA SER A 202 -12.91 9.37 8.71
C SER A 202 -14.43 9.48 8.90
N VAL A 203 -14.86 10.17 9.96
CA VAL A 203 -16.27 10.53 10.16
C VAL A 203 -16.90 11.34 9.02
N ASN A 204 -16.10 11.95 8.14
CA ASN A 204 -16.60 12.66 6.95
C ASN A 204 -17.31 11.75 5.94
N ILE A 205 -17.21 10.42 6.08
CA ILE A 205 -18.01 9.49 5.26
C ILE A 205 -19.50 9.46 5.66
N LEU A 206 -19.87 10.01 6.82
CA LEU A 206 -21.23 10.01 7.32
C LEU A 206 -22.05 11.15 6.69
N PRO A 207 -23.35 10.93 6.44
CA PRO A 207 -24.22 11.99 5.95
C PRO A 207 -24.30 13.12 6.98
N ASN A 208 -24.26 14.37 6.51
CA ASN A 208 -24.34 15.59 7.32
C ASN A 208 -23.11 15.91 8.18
N VAL A 209 -22.01 15.18 8.03
CA VAL A 209 -20.69 15.59 8.56
C VAL A 209 -19.91 16.21 7.41
N ASN A 210 -19.48 17.46 7.57
CA ASN A 210 -18.69 18.16 6.56
C ASN A 210 -17.44 18.74 7.23
N ASP A 211 -16.29 18.58 6.57
CA ASP A 211 -15.01 19.19 6.94
C ASP A 211 -14.59 18.95 8.41
N ASP A 212 -14.94 17.79 8.97
CA ASP A 212 -14.46 17.40 10.29
C ASP A 212 -12.95 17.18 10.23
N PRO A 213 -12.16 17.77 11.15
CA PRO A 213 -10.71 17.78 11.05
C PRO A 213 -10.06 16.45 11.43
N ARG A 214 -10.84 15.45 11.87
CA ARG A 214 -10.33 14.15 12.36
C ARG A 214 -10.06 13.16 11.24
N THR A 215 -9.27 13.58 10.26
CA THR A 215 -8.89 12.85 9.05
C THR A 215 -7.67 11.96 9.27
N SER A 216 -7.46 10.99 8.39
CA SER A 216 -6.41 9.97 8.54
C SER A 216 -4.99 10.54 8.58
N ASP A 217 -4.70 11.67 7.92
CA ASP A 217 -3.39 12.34 7.95
C ASP A 217 -2.93 12.72 9.37
N LYS A 218 -3.86 12.89 10.32
CA LYS A 218 -3.52 13.16 11.73
C LYS A 218 -2.81 12.02 12.42
N LEU A 219 -2.92 10.79 11.89
CA LEU A 219 -2.20 9.64 12.45
C LEU A 219 -0.68 9.78 12.35
N ILE A 220 -0.16 10.65 11.48
CA ILE A 220 1.28 10.79 11.21
C ILE A 220 1.77 12.23 11.33
N ASP A 221 1.01 13.11 11.99
CA ASP A 221 1.36 14.53 12.14
C ASP A 221 2.33 14.81 13.31
N GLY A 222 2.61 13.80 14.12
CA GLY A 222 3.54 13.85 15.26
C GLY A 222 2.94 14.44 16.55
N CYS A 223 1.68 14.86 16.56
CA CYS A 223 1.00 15.42 17.71
C CYS A 223 0.29 14.33 18.54
N ASN A 224 1.07 13.35 19.03
CA ASN A 224 0.52 12.09 19.54
C ASN A 224 -0.16 12.17 20.93
N ASP A 225 0.27 13.06 21.83
CA ASP A 225 -0.34 13.24 23.16
C ASP A 225 -1.17 14.53 23.21
N THR A 226 -2.41 14.46 22.75
CA THR A 226 -3.29 15.62 22.56
C THR A 226 -4.76 15.24 22.70
N GLU A 227 -5.60 16.19 23.09
CA GLU A 227 -7.07 16.08 23.03
C GLU A 227 -7.67 16.99 21.94
N ASN A 228 -6.83 17.72 21.20
CA ASN A 228 -7.27 18.61 20.15
C ASN A 228 -7.76 17.79 18.94
N PRO A 229 -9.04 17.89 18.54
CA PRO A 229 -9.60 17.19 17.37
C PRO A 229 -8.82 17.37 16.07
N SER A 230 -8.11 18.48 15.94
CA SER A 230 -7.32 18.79 14.74
C SER A 230 -6.04 17.97 14.61
N HIS A 231 -5.75 17.13 15.60
CA HIS A 231 -4.56 16.27 15.72
C HIS A 231 -4.93 14.84 16.14
N MET A 232 -6.14 14.39 15.82
CA MET A 232 -6.60 13.03 16.15
C MET A 232 -7.40 12.47 14.99
N TRP A 233 -7.41 11.16 14.82
CA TRP A 233 -8.20 10.48 13.81
C TRP A 233 -9.44 9.82 14.43
N LEU A 234 -10.59 9.93 13.76
CA LEU A 234 -11.82 9.25 14.16
C LEU A 234 -12.58 8.77 12.93
N THR A 235 -13.08 7.54 13.00
CA THR A 235 -13.84 6.91 11.92
C THR A 235 -15.04 6.14 12.49
N PRO A 236 -16.15 5.98 11.74
CA PRO A 236 -17.27 5.19 12.22
C PRO A 236 -16.95 3.69 12.21
N ILE A 237 -17.55 2.97 13.15
CA ILE A 237 -17.62 1.51 13.15
C ILE A 237 -18.78 1.12 12.23
N LEU A 238 -18.46 0.51 11.08
CA LEU A 238 -19.48 0.08 10.12
C LEU A 238 -19.95 -1.35 10.43
N PRO A 239 -21.24 -1.67 10.22
CA PRO A 239 -21.75 -3.03 10.43
C PRO A 239 -20.95 -4.07 9.65
N ASN A 240 -20.55 -5.14 10.34
CA ASN A 240 -19.76 -6.26 9.79
C ASN A 240 -18.40 -5.85 9.17
N ARG A 241 -17.86 -4.67 9.52
CA ARG A 241 -16.58 -4.20 9.00
C ARG A 241 -15.75 -3.57 10.11
N CYS A 242 -14.54 -4.07 10.30
CA CYS A 242 -13.54 -3.42 11.14
C CYS A 242 -12.97 -2.19 10.44
N ALA A 243 -12.72 -1.13 11.21
CA ALA A 243 -11.89 -0.03 10.75
C ALA A 243 -10.45 -0.54 10.51
N ARG A 244 -9.82 -0.03 9.45
CA ARG A 244 -8.47 -0.41 9.06
C ARG A 244 -7.63 0.82 8.78
N VAL A 245 -6.37 0.78 9.20
CA VAL A 245 -5.34 1.73 8.81
C VAL A 245 -4.25 0.96 8.06
N PHE A 246 -3.75 1.54 6.99
CA PHE A 246 -2.72 0.97 6.13
C PHE A 246 -1.54 1.94 6.09
N VAL A 247 -0.35 1.43 6.38
CA VAL A 247 0.93 2.10 6.10
C VAL A 247 1.60 1.34 4.94
N ILE A 248 1.79 2.04 3.83
CA ILE A 248 2.08 1.48 2.52
C ILE A 248 3.38 2.09 1.98
N PHE A 249 4.30 1.22 1.56
CA PHE A 249 5.58 1.60 0.99
C PHE A 249 5.72 1.15 -0.46
N ASP A 250 6.44 1.93 -1.28
CA ASP A 250 6.76 1.57 -2.67
C ASP A 250 7.96 0.63 -2.78
N THR A 251 8.73 0.50 -1.71
CA THR A 251 9.81 -0.48 -1.55
C THR A 251 9.60 -1.28 -0.28
N PRO A 252 9.99 -2.56 -0.23
CA PRO A 252 10.00 -3.32 1.02
C PRO A 252 10.77 -2.54 2.08
N THR A 253 10.13 -2.29 3.21
CA THR A 253 10.67 -1.47 4.28
C THR A 253 10.78 -2.32 5.53
N TYR A 254 11.94 -2.30 6.18
CA TYR A 254 12.14 -2.99 7.46
C TYR A 254 11.62 -2.12 8.61
N VAL A 255 10.74 -2.69 9.43
CA VAL A 255 10.17 -2.05 10.62
C VAL A 255 10.49 -2.91 11.85
N SER A 256 11.15 -2.33 12.85
CA SER A 256 11.47 -3.00 14.12
C SER A 256 10.46 -2.69 15.23
N HIS A 257 9.90 -1.48 15.23
CA HIS A 257 9.04 -0.99 16.30
C HIS A 257 7.85 -0.22 15.73
N VAL A 258 6.69 -0.37 16.38
CA VAL A 258 5.47 0.39 16.07
C VAL A 258 4.87 0.94 17.37
N ASN A 259 4.66 2.24 17.45
CA ASN A 259 3.85 2.86 18.50
C ASN A 259 2.44 3.14 17.97
N VAL A 260 1.43 2.75 18.74
CA VAL A 260 0.03 3.09 18.52
C VAL A 260 -0.47 3.94 19.67
N TYR A 261 -0.82 5.19 19.38
CA TYR A 261 -1.33 6.17 20.34
C TYR A 261 -2.85 6.18 20.29
N ASN A 262 -3.48 5.88 21.42
CA ASN A 262 -4.91 5.67 21.50
C ASN A 262 -5.70 6.99 21.60
N TYR A 263 -6.99 6.98 21.27
CA TYR A 263 -7.82 8.18 21.25
C TYR A 263 -7.98 8.82 22.64
N ARG A 264 -7.56 10.08 22.82
CA ARG A 264 -7.54 10.73 24.15
C ARG A 264 -8.84 11.47 24.50
N LYS A 265 -9.44 12.20 23.55
CA LYS A 265 -10.55 13.13 23.83
C LYS A 265 -11.80 12.48 24.43
N THR A 266 -12.08 11.24 24.06
CA THR A 266 -13.18 10.43 24.62
C THR A 266 -12.66 9.01 24.71
N PRO A 267 -12.02 8.61 25.83
CA PRO A 267 -11.27 7.37 25.91
C PRO A 267 -12.07 6.11 25.54
N GLU A 268 -13.39 6.12 25.67
CA GLU A 268 -14.29 5.05 25.26
C GLU A 268 -14.29 4.80 23.75
N ARG A 269 -13.95 5.83 22.94
CA ARG A 269 -13.76 5.74 21.49
C ARG A 269 -12.38 5.22 21.09
N GLY A 270 -11.47 5.07 22.04
CA GLY A 270 -10.15 4.51 21.77
C GLY A 270 -10.26 3.05 21.30
N ALA A 271 -9.38 2.65 20.39
CA ALA A 271 -9.27 1.25 20.00
C ALA A 271 -8.88 0.38 21.21
N ARG A 272 -9.51 -0.78 21.36
CA ARG A 272 -9.16 -1.78 22.36
C ARG A 272 -8.46 -2.95 21.71
N LEU A 273 -9.16 -3.81 20.99
CA LEU A 273 -8.56 -4.98 20.33
C LEU A 273 -8.08 -4.62 18.93
N ILE A 274 -6.80 -4.88 18.64
CA ILE A 274 -6.24 -4.71 17.30
C ILE A 274 -5.48 -5.95 16.83
N THR A 275 -5.41 -6.11 15.51
CA THR A 275 -4.47 -7.02 14.85
C THR A 275 -3.59 -6.23 13.89
N ILE A 276 -2.29 -6.49 13.91
CA ILE A 276 -1.35 -5.92 12.94
C ILE A 276 -0.89 -7.04 12.01
N THR A 277 -0.98 -6.77 10.70
CA THR A 277 -0.51 -7.68 9.65
C THR A 277 0.54 -7.01 8.78
N VAL A 278 1.54 -7.76 8.32
CA VAL A 278 2.51 -7.33 7.32
C VAL A 278 2.38 -8.22 6.09
N ASP A 279 2.07 -7.63 4.94
CA ASP A 279 1.83 -8.35 3.67
C ASP A 279 0.91 -9.58 3.85
N ASP A 280 -0.25 -9.35 4.47
CA ASP A 280 -1.28 -10.34 4.82
C ASP A 280 -0.96 -11.31 5.98
N LEU A 281 0.27 -11.32 6.52
CA LEU A 281 0.66 -12.18 7.64
C LEU A 281 0.44 -11.48 8.98
N ILE A 282 -0.21 -12.14 9.93
CA ILE A 282 -0.41 -11.61 11.29
C ILE A 282 0.92 -11.60 12.03
N VAL A 283 1.31 -10.41 12.53
CA VAL A 283 2.53 -10.23 13.34
C VAL A 283 2.21 -9.85 14.78
N PHE A 284 1.00 -9.37 15.05
CA PHE A 284 0.53 -9.06 16.40
C PHE A 284 -0.99 -9.11 16.50
N SER A 285 -1.49 -9.53 17.65
CA SER A 285 -2.90 -9.41 18.04
C SER A 285 -3.00 -9.19 19.54
N GLY A 286 -3.66 -8.12 19.98
CA GLY A 286 -3.70 -7.76 21.40
C GLY A 286 -4.48 -6.48 21.68
N GLU A 287 -4.35 -5.99 22.92
CA GLU A 287 -5.05 -4.79 23.38
C GLU A 287 -4.16 -3.53 23.26
N VAL A 288 -4.76 -2.39 22.91
CA VAL A 288 -4.18 -1.05 23.05
C VAL A 288 -4.68 -0.45 24.36
N PRO A 289 -3.79 -0.01 25.28
CA PRO A 289 -4.20 0.60 26.54
C PRO A 289 -5.15 1.78 26.32
N GLN A 290 -6.22 1.87 27.12
CA GLN A 290 -7.13 3.00 27.07
C GLN A 290 -6.39 4.29 27.46
N SER A 291 -6.71 5.39 26.79
CA SER A 291 -6.27 6.71 27.23
C SER A 291 -6.94 7.12 28.54
N THR A 292 -6.34 8.08 29.22
CA THR A 292 -6.93 8.73 30.40
C THR A 292 -7.19 10.21 30.08
N PRO A 293 -7.93 10.95 30.92
CA PRO A 293 -8.09 12.40 30.73
C PRO A 293 -6.76 13.17 30.67
N TYR A 294 -5.68 12.62 31.23
CA TYR A 294 -4.40 13.30 31.37
C TYR A 294 -3.31 12.76 30.44
N LYS A 295 -3.43 11.53 29.95
CA LYS A 295 -2.36 10.86 29.18
C LYS A 295 -2.92 9.93 28.12
N THR A 296 -2.36 10.02 26.93
CA THR A 296 -2.64 9.09 25.83
C THR A 296 -2.16 7.67 26.16
N GLY A 297 -3.03 6.68 25.94
CA GLY A 297 -2.66 5.27 26.04
C GLY A 297 -1.77 4.88 24.87
N ILE A 298 -0.70 4.11 25.13
CA ILE A 298 0.30 3.77 24.12
C ILE A 298 0.53 2.27 24.12
N LEU A 299 0.36 1.64 22.96
CA LEU A 299 0.89 0.31 22.69
C LEU A 299 2.21 0.46 21.94
N SER A 300 3.30 0.03 22.57
CA SER A 300 4.63 -0.02 21.96
C SER A 300 4.96 -1.47 21.60
N LEU A 301 4.90 -1.80 20.31
CA LEU A 301 5.11 -3.14 19.79
C LEU A 301 6.50 -3.28 19.20
N SER A 302 7.22 -4.29 19.67
CA SER A 302 8.47 -4.75 19.06
C SER A 302 8.14 -5.86 18.05
N LEU A 303 8.43 -5.65 16.78
CA LEU A 303 8.21 -6.61 15.69
C LEU A 303 9.37 -7.62 15.57
N ARG A 304 9.94 -8.06 16.69
CA ARG A 304 11.03 -9.05 16.66
C ARG A 304 10.46 -10.39 16.20
N GLU A 305 11.05 -11.00 15.19
CA GLU A 305 10.87 -12.44 14.99
C GLU A 305 11.48 -13.14 16.21
N GLY A 306 10.65 -13.92 16.92
CA GLY A 306 11.09 -14.83 17.99
C GLY A 306 11.58 -16.16 17.44
#